data_AF-A0A1I8C325-F1
#
_entry.id   AF-A0A1I8C325-F1
#
_cell.length_a   1.000
_cell.length_b   1.000
_cell.length_c   1.000
_cell.angle_alpha   90.00
_cell.angle_beta   90.00
_cell.angle_gamma   90.00
#
_symmetry.space_group_name_H-M   'P 1'
#
loop_
_entity.id
_entity.type
_entity.pdbx_description
1 polymer ?
#
loop_
_entity_poly.entity_id
_entity_poly.type
_entity_poly.pdbx_seq_one_letter_code
_entity_poly.pdbx_strand_id
1 'polypeptide(L)'
;MNETIIELKQMGITTYNGVPEPELIKKHKLLVLDDLMLNIENDFLDLLITKGSHNWGVSIIFVTQSLYGRNIKTARANAHYILLTKNPQGLLQVRTMGSQLFPKRLDYFLEAYRDATSERFSYLLINMHPNADENLRLSTNIFPGEKLCIYLPL
;
A
#
# COMPACT_ATOMS: atom_id res chain seq x y z
N MET A 1 15.00 -23.40 6.24
CA MET A 1 13.82 -22.54 6.50
C MET A 1 14.37 -21.14 6.71
N ASN A 2 13.84 -20.11 6.03
CA ASN A 2 14.38 -18.74 6.13
C ASN A 2 14.38 -18.29 7.61
N GLU A 3 15.53 -17.85 8.14
CA GLU A 3 15.70 -17.47 9.56
C GLU A 3 14.63 -16.43 9.99
N THR A 4 14.29 -15.51 9.09
CA THR A 4 13.24 -14.51 9.29
C THR A 4 11.86 -15.14 9.54
N ILE A 5 11.52 -16.28 8.91
CA ILE A 5 10.23 -16.95 9.14
C ILE A 5 10.17 -17.53 10.56
N ILE A 6 11.30 -17.98 11.10
CA ILE A 6 11.37 -18.53 12.45
C ILE A 6 11.13 -17.42 13.47
N GLU A 7 11.77 -16.27 13.29
CA GLU A 7 11.59 -15.09 14.14
C GLU A 7 10.14 -14.61 14.14
N LEU A 8 9.51 -14.49 12.96
CA LEU A 8 8.09 -14.11 12.84
C LEU A 8 7.19 -15.06 13.64
N LYS A 9 7.41 -16.37 13.53
CA LYS A 9 6.63 -17.37 14.28
C LYS A 9 6.83 -17.24 15.79
N GLN A 10 8.04 -16.94 16.26
CA GLN A 10 8.32 -16.70 17.68
C GLN A 10 7.58 -15.46 18.20
N MET A 11 7.33 -14.46 17.34
CA MET A 11 6.51 -13.30 17.63
C MET A 11 4.99 -13.56 17.56
N GLY A 12 4.57 -14.81 17.31
CA GLY A 12 3.17 -15.18 17.18
C GLY A 12 2.56 -14.87 15.80
N ILE A 13 3.38 -14.58 14.79
CA ILE A 13 2.92 -14.31 13.43
C ILE A 13 2.77 -15.61 12.67
N THR A 14 1.56 -15.85 12.17
CA THR A 14 1.28 -17.02 11.32
C THR A 14 1.77 -16.74 9.89
N THR A 15 2.71 -17.56 9.41
CA THR A 15 3.27 -17.44 8.05
C THR A 15 2.73 -18.54 7.14
N TYR A 16 2.41 -18.20 5.89
CA TYR A 16 1.96 -19.15 4.88
C TYR A 16 2.81 -19.02 3.61
N ASN A 17 3.05 -20.14 2.94
CA ASN A 17 3.59 -20.13 1.58
C ASN A 17 2.40 -20.02 0.63
N GLY A 18 2.32 -18.90 -0.09
CA GLY A 18 1.15 -18.57 -0.89
C GLY A 18 -0.02 -18.09 -0.03
N VAL A 19 -1.21 -18.16 -0.62
CA VAL A 19 -2.43 -17.59 -0.03
C VAL A 19 -3.12 -18.61 0.87
N PRO A 20 -3.40 -18.29 2.14
CA PRO A 20 -4.17 -19.17 3.01
C PRO A 20 -5.67 -19.18 2.66
N GLU A 21 -6.34 -20.28 3.03
CA GLU A 21 -7.79 -20.40 2.90
C GLU A 21 -8.55 -19.27 3.61
N PRO A 22 -9.70 -18.80 3.07
CA PRO A 22 -10.50 -17.73 3.68
C PRO A 22 -10.83 -17.92 5.16
N GLU A 23 -11.12 -19.16 5.59
CA GLU A 23 -11.44 -19.46 6.99
C GLU A 23 -10.27 -19.26 7.96
N LEU A 24 -9.04 -19.37 7.46
CA LEU A 24 -7.84 -19.03 8.25
C LEU A 24 -7.63 -17.52 8.31
N ILE A 25 -7.91 -16.82 7.21
CA ILE A 25 -7.79 -15.36 7.14
C ILE A 25 -8.76 -14.69 8.11
N LYS A 26 -10.02 -15.15 8.17
CA LYS A 26 -11.07 -14.61 9.06
C LYS A 26 -10.72 -14.66 10.55
N LYS A 27 -9.76 -15.49 10.96
CA LYS A 27 -9.29 -15.60 12.35
C LYS A 27 -8.29 -14.50 12.73
N HIS A 28 -7.78 -13.74 11.77
CA HIS A 28 -6.75 -12.73 11.97
C HIS A 28 -7.33 -11.32 11.76
N LYS A 29 -6.61 -10.30 12.27
CA LYS A 29 -6.98 -8.89 12.09
C LYS A 29 -6.16 -8.18 11.03
N LEU A 30 -5.00 -8.72 10.69
CA LEU A 30 -4.06 -8.17 9.72
C LEU A 30 -3.54 -9.28 8.81
N LEU A 31 -3.57 -9.03 7.52
CA LEU A 31 -3.01 -9.87 6.48
C LEU A 31 -1.95 -9.08 5.72
N VAL A 32 -0.73 -9.60 5.66
CA VAL A 32 0.36 -9.01 4.87
C VAL A 32 0.64 -9.91 3.68
N LEU A 33 0.45 -9.36 2.48
CA LEU A 33 0.67 -10.02 1.20
C LEU A 33 1.96 -9.46 0.59
N ASP A 34 3.03 -10.25 0.62
CA ASP A 34 4.33 -9.86 0.07
C ASP A 34 4.44 -10.13 -1.45
N ASP A 35 5.37 -9.44 -2.10
CA ASP A 35 5.56 -9.32 -3.55
C ASP A 35 5.70 -10.67 -4.30
N LEU A 36 5.98 -11.77 -3.58
CA LEU A 36 6.00 -13.13 -4.14
C LEU A 36 4.60 -13.70 -4.47
N MET A 37 3.54 -12.94 -4.24
CA MET A 37 2.16 -13.32 -4.54
C MET A 37 1.73 -13.00 -6.00
N LEU A 38 2.66 -13.07 -6.96
CA LEU A 38 2.37 -12.93 -8.41
C LEU A 38 1.40 -13.98 -8.97
N ASN A 39 1.08 -15.01 -8.18
CA ASN A 39 0.20 -16.12 -8.57
C ASN A 39 -1.18 -16.09 -7.89
N ILE A 40 -1.58 -15.01 -7.19
CA ILE A 40 -2.96 -14.92 -6.68
C ILE A 40 -3.91 -14.77 -7.87
N GLU A 41 -4.92 -15.64 -7.91
CA GLU A 41 -6.03 -15.51 -8.84
C GLU A 41 -6.78 -14.19 -8.62
N ASN A 42 -7.13 -13.50 -9.71
CA ASN A 42 -7.76 -12.17 -9.68
C ASN A 42 -8.95 -12.13 -8.71
N ASP A 43 -9.81 -13.14 -8.82
CA ASP A 43 -11.05 -13.26 -8.07
C ASP A 43 -10.78 -13.36 -6.56
N PHE A 44 -9.66 -13.98 -6.17
CA PHE A 44 -9.29 -14.08 -4.78
C PHE A 44 -8.76 -12.75 -4.21
N LEU A 45 -7.91 -12.04 -4.96
CA LEU A 45 -7.44 -10.73 -4.53
C LEU A 45 -8.62 -9.76 -4.39
N ASP A 46 -9.52 -9.74 -5.37
CA ASP A 46 -10.74 -8.96 -5.33
C ASP A 46 -11.64 -9.34 -4.14
N LEU A 47 -11.78 -10.63 -3.84
CA LEU A 47 -12.50 -11.12 -2.67
C LEU A 47 -11.89 -10.61 -1.36
N LEU A 48 -10.56 -10.63 -1.22
CA LEU A 48 -9.89 -10.13 -0.03
C LEU A 48 -10.11 -8.63 0.15
N ILE A 49 -9.88 -7.85 -0.90
CA ILE A 49 -9.98 -6.39 -0.83
C ILE A 49 -11.41 -5.95 -0.55
N THR A 50 -12.39 -6.61 -1.17
CA THR A 50 -13.81 -6.26 -1.02
C THR A 50 -14.43 -6.88 0.25
N LYS A 51 -14.46 -8.21 0.36
CA LYS A 51 -15.11 -8.90 1.48
C LYS A 51 -14.21 -9.05 2.70
N GLY A 52 -12.92 -9.27 2.52
CA GLY A 52 -11.98 -9.39 3.65
C GLY A 52 -11.91 -8.13 4.49
N SER A 53 -11.75 -6.97 3.84
CA SER A 53 -11.72 -5.67 4.52
C SER A 53 -13.06 -5.34 5.19
N HIS A 54 -14.16 -5.37 4.44
CA HIS A 54 -15.45 -4.86 4.93
C HIS A 54 -16.22 -5.85 5.80
N ASN A 55 -16.23 -7.15 5.45
CA ASN A 55 -17.10 -8.13 6.11
C ASN A 55 -16.37 -8.99 7.13
N TRP A 56 -15.07 -9.22 6.94
CA TRP A 56 -14.29 -10.05 7.88
C TRP A 56 -13.52 -9.21 8.90
N GLY A 57 -13.48 -7.88 8.72
CA GLY A 57 -12.76 -6.96 9.60
C GLY A 57 -11.24 -7.19 9.57
N VAL A 58 -10.71 -7.56 8.40
CA VAL A 58 -9.30 -7.85 8.18
C VAL A 58 -8.65 -6.67 7.48
N SER A 59 -7.65 -6.04 8.12
CA SER A 59 -6.79 -5.06 7.45
C SER A 59 -5.80 -5.77 6.53
N ILE A 60 -5.57 -5.23 5.33
CA ILE A 60 -4.69 -5.85 4.33
C ILE A 60 -3.56 -4.88 4.00
N ILE A 61 -2.32 -5.35 4.14
CA ILE A 61 -1.13 -4.70 3.60
C ILE A 61 -0.72 -5.51 2.37
N PHE A 62 -0.70 -4.87 1.21
CA PHE A 62 -0.30 -5.48 -0.05
C PHE A 62 0.95 -4.79 -0.58
N VAL A 63 2.05 -5.54 -0.67
CA VAL A 63 3.34 -5.06 -1.15
C VAL A 63 3.53 -5.54 -2.59
N THR A 64 3.87 -4.62 -3.50
CA THR A 64 4.06 -4.95 -4.92
C THR A 64 5.10 -4.05 -5.58
N GLN A 65 5.85 -4.59 -6.54
CA GLN A 65 6.76 -3.84 -7.39
C GLN A 65 6.09 -2.98 -8.46
N SER A 66 4.80 -3.21 -8.76
CA SER A 66 4.13 -2.55 -9.90
C SER A 66 2.82 -1.90 -9.49
N LEU A 67 2.65 -0.61 -9.78
CA LEU A 67 1.41 0.13 -9.53
C LEU A 67 0.32 -0.17 -10.56
N TYR A 68 0.70 -0.73 -11.73
CA TYR A 68 -0.20 -1.13 -12.81
C TYR A 68 0.01 -2.58 -13.30
N GLY A 69 0.55 -3.44 -12.44
CA GLY A 69 0.64 -4.87 -12.66
C GLY A 69 -0.72 -5.55 -12.87
N ARG A 70 -0.67 -6.84 -13.19
CA ARG A 70 -1.89 -7.65 -13.37
C ARG A 70 -2.66 -7.70 -12.05
N ASN A 71 -3.99 -7.59 -12.09
CA ASN A 71 -4.92 -7.84 -10.97
C ASN A 71 -4.94 -6.84 -9.82
N ILE A 72 -4.11 -5.81 -9.84
CA ILE A 72 -4.06 -4.85 -8.73
C ILE A 72 -5.03 -3.67 -8.86
N LYS A 73 -5.81 -3.62 -9.96
CA LYS A 73 -6.71 -2.49 -10.24
C LYS A 73 -7.71 -2.28 -9.09
N THR A 74 -8.33 -3.35 -8.63
CA THR A 74 -9.27 -3.33 -7.51
C THR A 74 -8.57 -2.93 -6.21
N ALA A 75 -7.37 -3.44 -5.97
CA ALA A 75 -6.55 -3.10 -4.81
C ALA A 75 -6.27 -1.61 -4.77
N ARG A 76 -5.77 -1.06 -5.87
CA ARG A 76 -5.46 0.36 -6.01
C ARG A 76 -6.70 1.24 -5.86
N ALA A 77 -7.84 0.82 -6.42
CA ALA A 77 -9.08 1.60 -6.37
C ALA A 77 -9.75 1.63 -4.98
N ASN A 78 -9.56 0.58 -4.17
CA ASN A 78 -10.20 0.44 -2.85
C ASN A 78 -9.21 0.65 -1.69
N ALA A 79 -7.93 0.91 -1.96
CA ALA A 79 -6.95 1.16 -0.93
C ALA A 79 -7.30 2.42 -0.14
N HIS A 80 -7.30 2.36 1.19
CA HIS A 80 -7.37 3.57 2.02
C HIS A 80 -6.04 4.33 2.04
N TYR A 81 -4.93 3.64 1.83
CA TYR A 81 -3.60 4.22 1.86
C TYR A 81 -2.76 3.60 0.74
N ILE A 82 -2.01 4.43 0.02
CA ILE A 82 -0.97 3.97 -0.90
C ILE A 82 0.35 4.57 -0.43
N LEU A 83 1.35 3.72 -0.23
CA LEU A 83 2.71 4.12 0.10
C LEU A 83 3.59 3.92 -1.13
N LEU A 84 4.14 5.01 -1.67
CA LEU A 84 5.00 5.00 -2.84
C LEU A 84 6.46 5.17 -2.43
N THR A 85 7.31 4.21 -2.80
CA THR A 85 8.77 4.33 -2.66
C THR A 85 9.39 4.81 -3.97
N LYS A 86 10.67 5.20 -3.91
CA LYS A 86 11.43 5.64 -5.09
C LYS A 86 11.50 4.56 -6.16
N ASN A 87 10.86 4.80 -7.31
CA ASN A 87 10.97 3.94 -8.48
C ASN A 87 11.40 4.75 -9.73
N PRO A 88 12.70 4.77 -10.08
CA PRO A 88 13.20 5.51 -11.23
C PRO A 88 12.58 5.11 -12.56
N GLN A 89 12.31 3.81 -12.75
CA GLN A 89 11.69 3.28 -13.97
C GLN A 89 10.16 3.48 -13.98
N GLY A 90 9.56 3.67 -12.80
CA GLY A 90 8.12 3.80 -12.59
C GLY A 90 7.58 5.22 -12.67
N LEU A 91 8.38 6.22 -13.07
CA LEU A 91 7.94 7.62 -13.01
C LEU A 91 6.67 7.88 -13.85
N LEU A 92 6.51 7.20 -14.99
CA LEU A 92 5.28 7.29 -15.77
C LEU A 92 4.06 6.76 -15.00
N GLN A 93 4.20 5.65 -14.27
CA GLN A 93 3.14 5.08 -13.44
C GLN A 93 2.76 6.05 -12.32
N VAL A 94 3.75 6.65 -11.66
CA VAL A 94 3.53 7.69 -10.63
C VAL A 94 2.79 8.88 -11.23
N ARG A 95 3.23 9.38 -12.40
CA ARG A 95 2.55 10.48 -13.10
C ARG A 95 1.10 10.13 -13.44
N THR A 96 0.82 8.94 -13.96
CA THR A 96 -0.53 8.50 -14.28
C THR A 96 -1.43 8.48 -13.04
N MET A 97 -0.93 7.96 -11.91
CA MET A 97 -1.65 7.98 -10.65
C MET A 97 -1.91 9.41 -10.18
N GLY A 98 -0.89 10.27 -10.24
CA GLY A 98 -1.01 11.69 -9.93
C GLY A 98 -2.07 12.39 -10.78
N SER A 99 -2.14 12.10 -12.09
CA SER A 99 -3.15 12.69 -12.97
C SER A 99 -4.57 12.22 -12.63
N GLN A 100 -4.71 11.00 -12.13
CA GLN A 100 -6.01 10.45 -11.70
C GLN A 100 -6.46 11.06 -10.37
N LEU A 101 -5.56 11.19 -9.41
CA LEU A 101 -5.87 11.69 -8.06
C LEU A 101 -5.90 13.23 -7.99
N PHE A 102 -5.07 13.91 -8.78
CA PHE A 102 -4.86 15.35 -8.75
C PHE A 102 -4.96 15.96 -10.16
N PRO A 103 -6.10 15.84 -10.88
CA PRO A 103 -6.22 16.21 -12.28
C PRO A 103 -5.89 17.69 -12.59
N LYS A 104 -6.09 18.59 -11.62
CA LYS A 104 -5.76 20.02 -11.72
C LYS A 104 -4.50 20.43 -10.96
N ARG A 105 -3.85 19.48 -10.27
CA ARG A 105 -2.74 19.71 -9.33
C ARG A 105 -1.64 18.65 -9.47
N LEU A 106 -1.36 18.24 -10.71
CA LEU A 106 -0.37 17.18 -10.97
C LEU A 106 1.03 17.59 -10.54
N ASP A 107 1.43 18.83 -10.79
CA ASP A 107 2.79 19.29 -10.46
C ASP A 107 3.02 19.28 -8.94
N TYR A 108 2.03 19.73 -8.16
CA TYR A 108 2.01 19.60 -6.70
C TYR A 108 2.24 18.14 -6.24
N PHE A 109 1.54 17.18 -6.83
CA PHE A 109 1.73 15.77 -6.50
C PHE A 109 3.14 15.27 -6.86
N LEU A 110 3.66 15.63 -8.04
CA LEU A 110 4.97 15.21 -8.49
C LEU A 110 6.11 15.84 -7.66
N GLU A 111 5.93 17.08 -7.21
CA GLU A 111 6.83 17.76 -6.27
C GLU A 111 6.87 17.05 -4.93
N ALA A 112 5.70 16.78 -4.34
CA ALA A 112 5.60 16.01 -3.09
C ALA A 112 6.26 14.63 -3.21
N TYR A 113 6.03 13.90 -4.31
CA TYR A 113 6.69 12.61 -4.54
C TYR A 113 8.22 12.74 -4.65
N ARG A 114 8.74 13.73 -5.40
CA ARG A 114 10.18 13.93 -5.54
C ARG A 114 10.85 14.26 -4.21
N ASP A 115 10.23 15.14 -3.43
CA ASP A 115 10.73 15.54 -2.11
C ASP A 115 10.69 14.36 -1.13
N ALA A 116 9.53 13.72 -0.99
CA ALA A 116 9.31 12.58 -0.08
C ALA A 116 10.13 11.34 -0.42
N THR A 117 10.63 11.21 -1.66
CA THR A 117 11.44 10.08 -2.13
C THR A 117 12.90 10.47 -2.45
N SER A 118 13.36 11.61 -1.95
CA SER A 118 14.72 12.12 -2.15
C SER A 118 15.77 11.19 -1.54
N GLU A 119 15.55 10.77 -0.30
CA GLU A 119 16.45 9.93 0.50
C GLU A 119 16.26 8.42 0.28
N ARG A 120 17.25 7.62 0.69
CA ARG A 120 17.14 6.15 0.61
C ARG A 120 16.10 5.64 1.60
N PHE A 121 15.30 4.66 1.17
CA PHE A 121 14.22 4.03 1.97
C PHE A 121 13.08 4.98 2.40
N SER A 122 13.02 6.17 1.80
CA SER A 122 11.94 7.12 2.00
C SER A 122 10.71 6.79 1.12
N TYR A 123 9.58 7.40 1.45
CA TYR A 123 8.28 7.10 0.85
C TYR A 123 7.34 8.29 0.87
N LEU A 124 6.39 8.33 -0.07
CA LEU A 124 5.22 9.19 -0.02
C LEU A 124 3.99 8.37 0.38
N LEU A 125 3.33 8.75 1.47
CA LEU A 125 2.00 8.24 1.83
C LEU A 125 0.92 9.09 1.15
N ILE A 126 0.05 8.42 0.43
CA ILE A 126 -1.19 8.96 -0.14
C ILE A 126 -2.35 8.43 0.70
N ASN A 127 -3.01 9.33 1.44
CA ASN A 127 -4.16 8.99 2.26
C ASN A 127 -5.45 9.11 1.44
N MET A 128 -6.08 8.01 1.08
CA MET A 128 -7.33 7.95 0.31
C MET A 128 -8.54 7.58 1.18
N HIS A 129 -8.40 7.58 2.50
CA HIS A 129 -9.50 7.25 3.40
C HIS A 129 -10.65 8.28 3.22
N PRO A 130 -11.93 7.83 3.16
CA PRO A 130 -13.06 8.71 2.84
C PRO A 130 -13.29 9.82 3.87
N ASN A 131 -12.87 9.59 5.13
CA ASN A 131 -12.97 10.57 6.22
C ASN A 131 -11.67 11.36 6.44
N ALA A 132 -10.69 11.27 5.54
CA ALA A 132 -9.44 12.00 5.68
C ALA A 132 -9.62 13.49 5.37
N ASP A 133 -8.96 14.34 6.16
CA ASP A 133 -8.79 15.75 5.84
C ASP A 133 -7.97 15.88 4.55
N GLU A 134 -8.38 16.75 3.63
CA GLU A 134 -7.66 17.03 2.38
C GLU A 134 -6.23 17.52 2.61
N ASN A 135 -5.98 18.21 3.73
CA ASN A 135 -4.63 18.65 4.11
C ASN A 135 -3.73 17.46 4.50
N LEU A 136 -4.30 16.31 4.87
CA LEU A 136 -3.57 15.09 5.22
C LEU A 136 -3.45 14.12 4.05
N ARG A 137 -3.77 14.57 2.83
CA ARG A 137 -3.79 13.73 1.62
C ARG A 137 -2.42 13.18 1.25
N LEU A 138 -1.36 13.98 1.42
CA LEU A 138 0.02 13.62 1.08
C LEU A 138 0.94 13.87 2.29
N SER A 139 1.65 12.84 2.73
CA SER A 139 2.58 12.94 3.86
C SER A 139 3.76 11.97 3.74
N THR A 140 4.79 12.17 4.56
CA THR A 140 5.90 11.22 4.74
C THR A 140 6.35 11.23 6.20
N ASN A 141 7.24 10.33 6.58
CA ASN A 141 7.82 10.25 7.93
C ASN A 141 6.75 10.04 9.03
N ILE A 142 5.87 9.05 8.82
CA ILE A 142 4.71 8.79 9.68
C ILE A 142 5.01 7.89 10.89
N PHE A 143 6.22 7.32 10.98
CA PHE A 143 6.55 6.38 12.06
C PHE A 143 7.06 7.10 13.32
N PRO A 144 6.92 6.48 14.51
CA PRO A 144 7.42 7.05 15.75
C PRO A 144 8.91 7.42 15.68
N GLY A 145 9.24 8.63 16.14
CA GLY A 145 10.61 9.15 16.12
C GLY A 145 10.98 9.90 14.84
N GLU A 146 10.16 9.84 13.78
CA GLU A 146 10.34 10.63 12.58
C GLU A 146 9.66 12.01 12.70
N LYS A 147 10.16 13.00 11.95
CA LYS A 147 9.49 14.30 11.85
C LYS A 147 8.47 14.25 10.73
N LEU A 148 7.20 14.07 11.10
CA LEU A 148 6.06 14.08 10.17
C LEU A 148 6.13 15.29 9.24
N CYS A 149 6.08 15.02 7.94
CA CYS A 149 6.01 16.04 6.90
C CYS A 149 4.68 15.87 6.15
N ILE A 150 3.98 16.99 5.97
CA ILE A 150 2.69 17.05 5.27
C ILE A 150 2.88 18.01 4.09
N TYR A 151 2.44 17.58 2.92
CA TYR A 151 2.46 18.42 1.72
C TYR A 151 1.09 19.08 1.57
N LEU A 152 1.09 20.40 1.42
CA LEU A 152 -0.12 21.19 1.24
C LEU A 152 -0.14 21.78 -0.18
N PRO A 153 -1.31 21.84 -0.84
CA PRO A 153 -1.43 22.55 -2.09
C PRO A 153 -1.27 24.06 -1.84
N LEU A 154 -0.38 24.70 -2.60
CA LEU A 154 -0.27 26.16 -2.67
C LEU A 154 -1.42 26.77 -3.48
#